data_AF-A0A367LZ86-F1
#
_entry.id   AF-A0A367LZ86-F1
#
_cell.length_a   1.000
_cell.length_b   1.000
_cell.length_c   1.000
_cell.angle_alpha   90.00
_cell.angle_beta   90.00
_cell.angle_gamma   90.00
#
_symmetry.space_group_name_H-M   'P 1'
#
loop_
_entity.id
_entity.type
_entity.pdbx_description
1 polymer ?
#
loop_
_entity_poly.entity_id
_entity_poly.type
_entity_poly.pdbx_seq_one_letter_code
_entity_poly.pdbx_strand_id
1 'polypeptide(L)'
;LALAQELMKEKTVSLNEAKRRAQQTSIENRQLAMENALRKSKGQEPLKELKREDENALPEEDDKTKPQDDAYLTESGHILLDYLNLNSAVAKH
;
A
#
# COMPACT_ATOMS: atom_id res chain seq x y z
N LEU A 1 -5.33 -0.85 -0.23
CA LEU A 1 -4.29 -1.91 -0.35
C LEU A 1 -4.96 -3.26 -0.67
N ALA A 2 -4.87 -3.73 -1.92
CA ALA A 2 -5.56 -4.96 -2.35
C ALA A 2 -5.03 -6.23 -1.65
N LEU A 3 -3.70 -6.36 -1.50
CA LEU A 3 -3.09 -7.51 -0.81
C LEU A 3 -3.53 -7.60 0.67
N ALA A 4 -3.58 -6.48 1.39
CA ALA A 4 -4.05 -6.46 2.77
C ALA A 4 -5.52 -6.91 2.88
N GLN A 5 -6.38 -6.48 1.95
CA GLN A 5 -7.78 -6.92 1.90
C GLN A 5 -7.91 -8.41 1.57
N GLU A 6 -7.06 -8.96 0.71
CA GLU A 6 -6.99 -10.40 0.42
C GLU A 6 -6.64 -11.18 1.69
N LEU A 7 -5.57 -10.78 2.38
CA LEU A 7 -5.10 -11.46 3.60
C LEU A 7 -6.11 -11.36 4.76
N MET A 8 -6.80 -10.22 4.92
CA MET A 8 -7.83 -10.05 5.94
C MET A 8 -9.05 -10.97 5.74
N LYS A 9 -9.31 -11.42 4.51
CA LYS A 9 -10.42 -12.36 4.24
C LYS A 9 -10.09 -13.79 4.68
N GLU A 10 -8.81 -14.12 4.85
CA GLU A 10 -8.39 -15.44 5.31
C GLU A 10 -8.70 -15.60 6.81
N LYS A 11 -9.64 -16.49 7.14
CA LYS A 11 -10.12 -16.70 8.52
C LYS A 11 -9.54 -17.94 9.19
N THR A 12 -8.67 -18.66 8.50
CA THR A 12 -8.11 -19.94 8.95
C THR A 12 -6.60 -19.91 8.83
N VAL A 13 -5.91 -20.50 9.78
CA VAL A 13 -4.44 -20.54 9.79
C VAL A 13 -3.97 -21.98 9.87
N SER A 14 -3.03 -22.36 9.02
CA SER A 14 -2.38 -23.67 9.08
C SER A 14 -1.49 -23.77 10.33
N LEU A 15 -1.61 -24.88 11.07
CA LEU A 15 -0.69 -25.20 12.18
C LEU A 15 0.59 -25.91 11.71
N ASN A 16 0.70 -26.26 10.42
CA ASN A 16 1.92 -26.80 9.86
C ASN A 16 2.95 -25.69 9.61
N GLU A 17 4.12 -25.81 10.23
CA GLU A 17 5.19 -24.81 10.17
C GLU A 17 5.73 -24.57 8.76
N ALA A 18 6.00 -25.64 8.00
CA ALA A 18 6.53 -25.52 6.65
C ALA A 18 5.57 -24.72 5.74
N LYS A 19 4.27 -24.97 5.86
CA LYS A 19 3.22 -24.20 5.15
C LYS A 19 3.19 -22.74 5.59
N ARG A 20 3.34 -22.47 6.90
CA ARG A 20 3.36 -21.10 7.44
C ARG A 20 4.56 -20.30 6.92
N ARG A 21 5.76 -20.89 6.92
CA ARG A 21 6.97 -20.25 6.37
C ARG A 21 6.83 -19.97 4.88
N ALA A 22 6.33 -20.94 4.10
CA ALA A 22 6.10 -20.75 2.67
C ALA A 22 5.08 -19.62 2.37
N GLN A 23 3.99 -19.56 3.15
CA GLN A 23 2.99 -18.48 3.05
C GLN A 23 3.61 -17.12 3.36
N GLN A 24 4.39 -17.02 4.43
CA GLN A 24 5.10 -15.79 4.80
C GLN A 24 6.03 -15.32 3.68
N THR A 25 6.90 -16.21 3.17
CA THR A 25 7.81 -15.87 2.06
C THR A 25 7.04 -15.45 0.80
N SER A 26 5.89 -16.08 0.50
CA SER A 26 5.04 -15.67 -0.61
C SER A 26 4.49 -14.25 -0.42
N ILE A 27 4.08 -13.88 0.80
CA ILE A 27 3.56 -12.55 1.10
C ILE A 27 4.67 -11.51 0.99
N GLU A 28 5.84 -11.77 1.57
CA GLU A 28 7.02 -10.91 1.50
C GLU A 28 7.46 -10.66 0.05
N ASN A 29 7.49 -11.71 -0.78
CA ASN A 29 7.80 -11.58 -2.21
C ASN A 29 6.78 -10.73 -2.96
N ARG A 30 5.48 -10.86 -2.67
CA ARG A 30 4.44 -10.03 -3.28
C ARG A 30 4.59 -8.56 -2.86
N GLN A 31 4.87 -8.30 -1.58
CA GLN A 31 5.12 -6.95 -1.08
C GLN A 31 6.35 -6.32 -1.75
N LEU A 32 7.47 -7.05 -1.82
CA LEU A 32 8.68 -6.60 -2.49
C LEU A 32 8.45 -6.30 -3.98
N ALA A 33 7.67 -7.13 -4.67
CA ALA A 33 7.34 -6.92 -6.08
C ALA A 33 6.52 -5.64 -6.31
N MET A 34 5.52 -5.37 -5.47
CA MET A 34 4.73 -4.14 -5.55
C MET A 34 5.58 -2.89 -5.30
N GLU A 35 6.43 -2.95 -4.27
CA GLU A 35 7.31 -1.84 -3.92
C GLU A 35 8.37 -1.59 -5.00
N ASN A 36 8.93 -2.64 -5.60
CA ASN A 36 9.84 -2.50 -6.73
C ASN A 36 9.15 -1.98 -8.00
N ALA A 37 7.87 -2.30 -8.20
CA ALA A 37 7.09 -1.70 -9.28
C ALA A 37 6.92 -0.18 -9.06
N LEU A 38 6.64 0.24 -7.82
CA LEU A 38 6.57 1.65 -7.44
C LEU A 38 7.93 2.34 -7.63
N ARG A 39 9.02 1.76 -7.12
CA ARG A 39 10.38 2.29 -7.31
C ARG A 39 10.73 2.49 -8.79
N LYS A 40 10.45 1.49 -9.63
CA LYS A 40 10.67 1.58 -11.08
C LYS A 40 9.88 2.72 -11.72
N SER A 41 8.60 2.90 -11.35
CA SER A 41 7.80 4.04 -11.86
C SER A 41 8.35 5.40 -11.44
N LYS A 42 9.04 5.46 -10.30
CA LYS A 42 9.72 6.66 -9.78
C LYS A 42 11.19 6.78 -10.26
N GLY A 43 11.68 5.86 -11.10
CA GLY A 43 13.08 5.85 -11.58
C GLY A 43 14.11 5.48 -10.52
N GLN A 44 13.70 4.79 -9.45
CA GLN A 44 14.56 4.35 -8.35
C GLN A 44 15.02 2.90 -8.55
N GLU A 45 16.18 2.56 -7.97
CA GLU A 45 16.74 1.21 -8.02
C GLU A 45 15.88 0.19 -7.25
N PRO A 46 15.68 -1.03 -7.78
CA PRO A 46 14.95 -2.09 -7.07
C PRO A 46 15.65 -2.52 -5.78
N LEU A 47 14.87 -2.81 -4.75
CA LEU A 47 15.33 -3.46 -3.54
C LEU A 47 15.48 -4.96 -3.73
N LYS A 48 16.48 -5.53 -3.03
CA LYS A 48 16.66 -6.97 -2.91
C LYS A 48 15.78 -7.59 -1.82
N GLU A 49 15.52 -6.84 -0.77
CA GLU A 49 14.70 -7.23 0.37
C GLU A 49 14.03 -6.02 1.00
N LEU A 50 12.88 -6.24 1.66
CA LEU A 50 12.24 -5.21 2.47
C LEU A 50 13.00 -5.07 3.79
N LYS A 51 13.07 -3.85 4.32
CA LYS A 51 13.61 -3.62 5.67
C LYS A 51 12.76 -4.41 6.66
N ARG A 52 13.41 -5.20 7.51
CA ARG A 52 12.75 -5.81 8.66
C ARG A 52 12.61 -4.72 9.72
N GLU A 53 11.39 -4.45 10.13
CA GLU A 53 11.13 -3.63 11.31
C GLU A 53 11.58 -4.44 12.53
N ASP A 54 12.45 -3.85 13.35
CA ASP A 54 12.78 -4.42 14.65
C ASP A 54 11.62 -4.12 15.59
N GLU A 55 10.91 -5.17 16.02
CA GLU A 55 9.74 -5.05 16.91
C GLU A 55 10.08 -4.39 18.26
N ASN A 56 11.37 -4.29 18.62
CA ASN A 56 11.83 -3.62 19.83
C ASN A 56 12.40 -2.21 19.58
N ALA A 57 12.48 -1.76 18.33
CA ALA A 57 12.91 -0.40 18.03
C ALA A 57 11.86 0.58 18.55
N LEU A 58 12.34 1.68 19.14
CA LEU A 58 11.48 2.83 19.42
C LEU A 58 10.88 3.29 18.08
N PRO A 59 9.61 3.71 18.04
CA PRO A 59 9.03 4.29 16.84
C PRO A 59 9.95 5.44 16.38
N GLU A 60 10.51 5.34 15.18
CA GLU A 60 11.16 6.50 14.59
C GLU A 60 10.09 7.59 14.42
N GLU A 61 10.45 8.86 14.62
CA GLU A 61 9.51 9.94 14.36
C GLU A 61 9.05 9.83 12.90
N ASP A 62 7.75 9.56 12.72
CA ASP A 62 7.13 9.47 11.40
C ASP A 62 7.51 10.72 10.61
N ASP A 63 8.36 10.52 9.61
CA ASP A 63 8.69 11.52 8.61
C ASP A 63 7.38 11.77 7.86
N LYS A 64 6.61 12.76 8.31
CA LYS A 64 5.20 12.95 7.96
C LYS A 64 5.02 12.75 6.46
N THR A 65 4.30 11.68 6.09
CA THR A 65 4.01 11.37 4.69
C THR A 65 3.39 12.60 4.05
N LYS A 66 4.02 13.11 2.99
CA LYS A 66 3.48 14.27 2.29
C LYS A 66 2.08 13.92 1.79
N PRO A 67 1.11 14.85 1.81
CA PRO A 67 -0.25 14.57 1.35
C PRO A 67 -0.32 13.93 -0.05
N GLN A 68 0.61 14.27 -0.93
CA GLN A 68 0.71 13.75 -2.30
C GLN A 68 1.19 12.29 -2.37
N ASP A 69 1.79 11.77 -1.30
CA ASP A 69 2.22 10.38 -1.21
C ASP A 69 1.12 9.47 -0.64
N ASP A 70 0.01 10.02 -0.11
CA ASP A 70 -1.19 9.28 0.29
C ASP A 70 -2.14 9.14 -0.91
N ALA A 71 -2.27 7.89 -1.38
CA ALA A 71 -3.14 7.55 -2.51
C ALA A 71 -4.62 7.81 -2.24
N TYR A 72 -5.12 7.58 -1.01
CA TYR A 72 -6.52 7.82 -0.69
C TYR A 72 -6.82 9.32 -0.63
N LEU A 73 -5.94 10.10 0.00
CA LEU A 73 -6.11 11.55 0.09
C LEU A 73 -6.08 12.19 -1.30
N THR A 74 -5.09 11.82 -2.12
CA THR A 74 -4.95 12.33 -3.48
C THR A 74 -6.16 11.97 -4.36
N GLU A 75 -6.58 10.70 -4.35
CA GLU A 75 -7.71 10.24 -5.15
C GLU A 75 -9.05 10.85 -4.69
N SER A 76 -9.27 10.95 -3.39
CA SER A 76 -10.47 11.59 -2.84
C SER A 76 -10.57 13.07 -3.24
N GLY A 77 -9.44 13.77 -3.32
CA GLY A 77 -9.36 15.15 -3.83
C GLY A 77 -9.76 15.23 -5.30
N HIS A 78 -9.25 14.33 -6.16
CA HIS A 78 -9.64 14.27 -7.57
C HIS A 78 -11.13 13.97 -7.75
N ILE A 79 -11.66 12.97 -7.03
CA ILE A 79 -13.08 12.63 -7.06
C ILE A 79 -13.96 13.83 -6.66
N LEU A 80 -13.56 14.59 -5.63
CA LEU A 80 -14.29 15.78 -5.21
C LEU A 80 -14.27 16.87 -6.27
N LEU A 81 -13.13 17.11 -6.93
CA LEU A 81 -13.03 18.08 -8.02
C LEU A 81 -13.91 17.68 -9.20
N ASP A 82 -13.90 16.40 -9.59
CA ASP A 82 -14.77 15.87 -10.64
C ASP A 82 -16.26 16.06 -10.29
N TYR A 83 -16.65 15.78 -9.05
CA TYR A 83 -18.01 16.00 -8.56
C TYR A 83 -18.44 17.47 -8.63
N LEU A 84 -17.58 18.40 -8.20
CA LEU A 84 -17.85 19.84 -8.28
C LEU A 84 -17.97 20.30 -9.74
N ASN A 85 -17.11 19.81 -10.62
CA ASN A 85 -17.16 20.13 -12.06
C ASN A 85 -18.48 19.66 -12.68
N LEU A 86 -18.92 18.44 -12.39
CA LEU A 86 -20.21 17.90 -12.84
C LEU A 86 -21.38 18.75 -12.33
N ASN A 87 -21.39 19.15 -11.05
CA ASN A 87 -22.47 19.97 -10.49
C ASN A 87 -22.46 21.42 -10.99
N SER A 88 -21.28 22.01 -11.21
CA SER A 88 -21.16 23.36 -11.76
C SER A 88 -21.65 23.45 -13.22
N ALA A 89 -21.52 22.37 -13.98
CA ALA A 89 -22.08 22.25 -15.32
C ALA A 89 -23.63 22.18 -15.29
N VAL A 90 -24.21 21.58 -14.24
CA VAL A 90 -25.67 21.52 -14.05
C VAL A 90 -26.24 22.88 -13.60
N ALA A 91 -25.49 23.70 -12.88
CA ALA A 91 -25.92 25.04 -12.44
C ALA A 91 -25.87 26.12 -13.55
N LYS A 92 -25.26 25.85 -14.71
CA LYS A 92 -25.18 26.77 -15.85
C LYS A 92 -26.30 26.60 -16.89
N HIS A 93 -27.35 25.83 -16.58
CA HIS A 93 -28.48 25.58 -17.47
C HIS A 93 -29.81 25.98 -16.85
#